data_AF-I3T6B7-F1
#
_entry.id   AF-I3T6B7-F1
#
_cell.length_a   1.000
_cell.length_b   1.000
_cell.length_c   1.000
_cell.angle_alpha   90.00
_cell.angle_beta   90.00
_cell.angle_gamma   90.00
#
_symmetry.space_group_name_H-M   'P 1'
#
loop_
_entity.id
_entity.type
_entity.pdbx_description
1 polymer ?
#
loop_
_entity_poly.entity_id
_entity_poly.type
_entity_poly.pdbx_seq_one_letter_code
_entity_poly.pdbx_strand_id
1 'polypeptide(L)'
;MEAIDAVDNGINQFDTDQPPKYVNNTHLSSRVGRLNLDWTDPDQSPEKENEAFQRAMALAGSEFLDSVRFHVNSWLPARSIVMETIAARQSIDPSGEIIVLNKFCPWKLHLFELEGELKIDPPIKYVLYEDERSKQWRVQAVGVSPDRFESRKALPSQWRGLRDDDLSKESGIPGCVFVHMSGFIGGNQSFDGALAMARAALKM
;
A
#
# COMPACT_ATOMS: atom_id res chain seq x y z
N MET A 1 10.24 -13.10 6.53
CA MET A 1 10.40 -13.83 5.25
C MET A 1 9.92 -15.26 5.42
N GLU A 2 8.65 -15.45 5.75
CA GLU A 2 8.12 -16.79 6.09
C GLU A 2 7.86 -17.62 4.83
N ALA A 3 7.40 -16.99 3.75
CA ALA A 3 7.05 -17.69 2.51
C ALA A 3 8.25 -18.35 1.81
N ILE A 4 9.46 -17.79 1.92
CA ILE A 4 10.65 -18.40 1.29
C ILE A 4 11.03 -19.68 2.02
N ASP A 5 11.10 -19.61 3.36
CA ASP A 5 11.44 -20.74 4.22
C ASP A 5 10.37 -21.85 4.12
N ALA A 6 9.08 -21.49 4.11
CA ALA A 6 8.00 -22.45 3.93
C ALA A 6 8.11 -23.20 2.58
N VAL A 7 8.38 -22.49 1.48
CA VAL A 7 8.55 -23.10 0.16
C VAL A 7 9.76 -24.03 0.12
N ASP A 8 10.88 -23.62 0.71
CA ASP A 8 12.11 -24.42 0.77
C ASP A 8 11.93 -25.70 1.58
N ASN A 9 11.16 -25.63 2.67
CA ASN A 9 10.86 -26.76 3.55
C ASN A 9 9.62 -27.57 3.12
N GLY A 10 9.01 -27.28 1.96
CA GLY A 10 7.85 -28.02 1.45
C GLY A 10 6.57 -27.87 2.29
N ILE A 11 6.43 -26.74 3.00
CA ILE A 11 5.26 -26.43 3.80
C ILE A 11 4.15 -25.86 2.93
N ASN A 12 2.95 -26.43 3.04
CA ASN A 12 1.76 -25.93 2.35
C ASN A 12 1.37 -24.54 2.85
N GLN A 13 0.93 -23.68 1.94
CA GLN A 13 0.51 -22.32 2.28
C GLN A 13 -0.76 -22.29 3.15
N PHE A 14 -1.60 -23.31 3.06
CA PHE A 14 -2.87 -23.40 3.78
C PHE A 14 -3.12 -24.81 4.30
N ASP A 15 -3.77 -24.91 5.45
CA ASP A 15 -4.23 -26.17 6.04
C ASP A 15 -5.59 -26.60 5.42
N THR A 16 -5.65 -26.72 4.09
CA THR A 16 -6.85 -27.14 3.36
C THR A 16 -6.50 -27.81 2.04
N ASP A 17 -7.34 -28.77 1.63
CA ASP A 17 -7.25 -29.43 0.32
C ASP A 17 -7.95 -28.65 -0.80
N GLN A 18 -8.59 -27.51 -0.50
CA GLN A 18 -9.23 -26.70 -1.54
C GLN A 18 -8.19 -26.06 -2.46
N PRO A 19 -8.40 -26.08 -3.79
CA PRO A 19 -7.48 -25.42 -4.70
C PRO A 19 -7.50 -23.89 -4.50
N PRO A 20 -6.34 -23.21 -4.61
CA PRO A 20 -6.29 -21.76 -4.47
C PRO A 20 -7.02 -21.08 -5.64
N LYS A 21 -7.63 -19.91 -5.37
CA LYS A 21 -8.33 -19.12 -6.42
C LYS A 21 -7.40 -18.70 -7.56
N TYR A 22 -6.10 -18.57 -7.27
CA TYR A 22 -5.06 -18.30 -8.24
C TYR A 22 -3.73 -18.84 -7.70
N VAL A 23 -2.82 -19.20 -8.60
CA VAL A 23 -1.44 -19.58 -8.26
C VAL A 23 -0.52 -18.45 -8.67
N ASN A 24 0.33 -17.98 -7.74
CA ASN A 24 1.36 -17.01 -8.05
C ASN A 24 2.68 -17.75 -8.32
N ASN A 25 3.18 -17.70 -9.56
CA ASN A 25 4.46 -18.30 -9.98
C ASN A 25 5.53 -17.23 -10.30
N THR A 26 5.38 -16.03 -9.73
CA THR A 26 6.29 -14.90 -9.92
C THR A 26 7.09 -14.56 -8.65
N HIS A 27 6.97 -15.35 -7.58
CA HIS A 27 7.77 -15.19 -6.35
C HIS A 27 9.26 -15.50 -6.56
N LEU A 28 10.08 -15.13 -5.59
CA LEU A 28 11.54 -15.26 -5.67
C LEU A 28 11.98 -16.71 -5.95
N SER A 29 11.46 -17.70 -5.22
CA SER A 29 11.82 -19.11 -5.44
C SER A 29 11.48 -19.59 -6.87
N SER A 30 10.33 -19.17 -7.43
CA SER A 30 9.98 -19.45 -8.83
C SER A 30 10.96 -18.76 -9.81
N ARG A 31 11.36 -17.51 -9.55
CA ARG A 31 12.32 -16.79 -10.39
C ARG A 31 13.73 -17.39 -10.32
N VAL A 32 14.15 -17.85 -9.14
CA VAL A 32 15.40 -18.60 -8.93
C VAL A 32 15.35 -19.92 -9.68
N GLY A 33 14.27 -20.70 -9.55
CA GLY A 33 14.11 -21.97 -10.24
C GLY A 33 14.14 -21.85 -11.77
N ARG A 34 13.66 -20.73 -12.33
CA ARG A 34 13.76 -20.44 -13.78
C ARG A 34 15.20 -20.25 -14.29
N LEU A 35 16.18 -20.13 -13.41
CA LEU A 35 17.59 -20.02 -13.80
C LEU A 35 18.30 -21.38 -13.85
N ASN A 36 17.66 -22.45 -13.37
CA ASN A 36 18.16 -23.82 -13.55
C ASN A 36 18.29 -24.14 -15.04
N LEU A 37 19.19 -25.07 -15.36
CA LEU A 37 19.34 -25.56 -16.73
C LEU A 37 18.05 -26.22 -17.18
N ASP A 38 17.65 -25.94 -18.42
CA ASP A 38 16.50 -26.62 -19.00
C ASP A 38 16.90 -28.07 -19.29
N TRP A 39 15.97 -29.02 -19.16
CA TRP A 39 16.25 -30.43 -19.46
C TRP A 39 16.63 -30.65 -20.93
N THR A 40 16.29 -29.70 -21.81
CA THR A 40 16.67 -29.69 -23.23
C THR A 40 18.01 -29.02 -23.52
N ASP A 41 18.65 -28.38 -22.53
CA ASP A 41 19.97 -27.78 -22.73
C ASP A 41 20.98 -28.88 -23.06
N PRO A 42 21.72 -28.76 -24.19
CA PRO A 42 22.68 -29.78 -24.61
C PRO A 42 23.92 -29.83 -23.71
N ASP A 43 24.14 -28.77 -22.92
CA ASP A 43 25.23 -28.65 -21.96
C ASP A 43 24.68 -28.66 -20.53
N GLN A 44 24.80 -29.82 -19.88
CA GLN A 44 24.43 -30.06 -18.48
C GLN A 44 25.68 -30.12 -17.57
N SER A 45 26.76 -29.46 -17.98
CA SER A 45 28.03 -29.52 -17.24
C SER A 45 27.95 -28.80 -15.87
N PRO A 46 28.77 -29.23 -14.89
CA PRO A 46 28.90 -28.52 -13.62
C PRO A 46 29.30 -27.04 -13.78
N GLU A 47 30.08 -26.72 -14.81
CA GLU A 47 30.46 -25.35 -15.16
C GLU A 47 29.22 -24.53 -15.53
N LYS A 48 28.34 -25.09 -16.38
CA LYS A 48 27.09 -24.43 -16.79
C LYS A 48 26.11 -24.29 -15.62
N GLU A 49 26.03 -25.29 -14.77
CA GLU A 49 25.24 -25.25 -13.54
C GLU A 49 25.74 -24.16 -12.58
N ASN A 50 27.05 -24.04 -12.42
CA ASN A 50 27.64 -22.99 -11.59
C ASN A 50 27.38 -21.59 -12.17
N GLU A 51 27.42 -21.39 -13.49
CA GLU A 51 27.00 -20.13 -14.12
C GLU A 51 25.53 -19.79 -13.82
N ALA A 52 24.63 -20.78 -13.89
CA ALA A 52 23.23 -20.63 -13.50
C ALA A 52 23.08 -20.24 -12.01
N PHE A 53 23.82 -20.92 -11.14
CA PHE A 53 23.86 -20.62 -9.71
C PHE A 53 24.33 -19.19 -9.42
N GLN A 54 25.38 -18.71 -10.08
CA GLN A 54 25.85 -17.32 -9.90
C GLN A 54 24.79 -16.29 -10.33
N ARG A 55 24.04 -16.56 -11.41
CA ARG A 55 22.90 -15.72 -11.81
C ARG A 55 21.79 -15.73 -10.76
N ALA A 56 21.49 -16.89 -10.18
CA ALA A 56 20.50 -17.01 -9.10
C ALA A 56 20.93 -16.27 -7.83
N MET A 57 22.21 -16.34 -7.46
CA MET A 57 22.77 -15.56 -6.35
C MET A 57 22.64 -14.06 -6.58
N ALA A 58 22.96 -13.58 -7.79
CA ALA A 58 22.83 -12.16 -8.13
C ALA A 58 21.37 -11.70 -8.03
N LEU A 59 20.43 -12.50 -8.54
CA LEU A 59 18.99 -12.24 -8.45
C LEU A 59 18.53 -12.14 -6.99
N ALA A 60 18.77 -13.17 -6.18
CA ALA A 60 18.33 -13.21 -4.78
C ALA A 60 19.03 -12.13 -3.93
N GLY A 61 20.32 -11.92 -4.15
CA GLY A 61 21.09 -10.87 -3.48
C GLY A 61 20.59 -9.47 -3.80
N SER A 62 20.23 -9.19 -5.06
CA SER A 62 19.65 -7.90 -5.43
C SER A 62 18.31 -7.63 -4.75
N GLU A 63 17.41 -8.62 -4.73
CA GLU A 63 16.10 -8.53 -4.08
C GLU A 63 16.24 -8.25 -2.57
N PHE A 64 17.18 -8.94 -1.90
CA PHE A 64 17.48 -8.70 -0.49
C PHE A 64 18.00 -7.28 -0.24
N LEU A 65 19.01 -6.85 -1.01
CA LEU A 65 19.60 -5.53 -0.85
C LEU A 65 18.60 -4.41 -1.12
N ASP A 66 17.73 -4.57 -2.12
CA ASP A 66 16.70 -3.59 -2.42
C ASP A 66 15.64 -3.52 -1.32
N SER A 67 15.27 -4.66 -0.73
CA SER A 67 14.41 -4.69 0.46
C SER A 67 15.06 -3.97 1.65
N VAL A 68 16.33 -4.24 1.96
CA VAL A 68 17.05 -3.56 3.04
C VAL A 68 17.12 -2.05 2.79
N ARG A 69 17.49 -1.64 1.57
CA ARG A 69 17.56 -0.23 1.18
C ARG A 69 16.21 0.45 1.29
N PHE A 70 15.12 -0.20 0.87
CA PHE A 70 13.77 0.32 1.03
C PHE A 70 13.43 0.55 2.50
N HIS A 71 13.70 -0.44 3.36
CA HIS A 71 13.38 -0.32 4.79
C HIS A 71 14.19 0.79 5.46
N VAL A 72 15.49 0.87 5.18
CA VAL A 72 16.38 1.87 5.80
C VAL A 72 16.13 3.28 5.27
N ASN A 73 16.01 3.44 3.94
CA ASN A 73 15.99 4.76 3.32
C ASN A 73 14.59 5.34 3.11
N SER A 74 13.54 4.50 3.13
CA SER A 74 12.17 4.94 2.84
C SER A 74 11.20 4.61 3.96
N TRP A 75 11.08 3.35 4.37
CA TRP A 75 10.07 2.93 5.34
C TRP A 75 10.38 3.44 6.75
N LEU A 76 11.60 3.23 7.27
CA LEU A 76 11.94 3.59 8.64
C LEU A 76 11.85 5.12 8.90
N PRO A 77 12.37 6.01 8.02
CA PRO A 77 12.21 7.45 8.18
C PRO A 77 10.76 7.92 8.07
N ALA A 78 9.87 7.15 7.43
CA ALA A 78 8.45 7.51 7.33
C ALA A 78 7.76 7.52 8.70
N ARG A 79 8.26 6.77 9.69
CA ARG A 79 7.66 6.68 11.02
C ARG A 79 7.54 8.05 11.71
N SER A 80 8.60 8.86 11.67
CA SER A 80 8.58 10.18 12.31
C SER A 80 7.57 11.10 11.64
N ILE A 81 7.47 11.06 10.30
CA ILE A 81 6.48 11.80 9.52
C ILE A 81 5.07 11.40 9.98
N VAL A 82 4.77 10.10 10.03
CA VAL A 82 3.43 9.65 10.45
C VAL A 82 3.14 10.09 11.88
N MET A 83 4.09 9.94 12.81
CA MET A 83 3.95 10.38 14.20
C MET A 83 3.64 11.89 14.31
N GLU A 84 4.36 12.73 13.58
CA GLU A 84 4.13 14.19 13.54
C GLU A 84 2.73 14.51 13.01
N THR A 85 2.28 13.82 11.97
CA THR A 85 0.96 14.07 11.36
C THR A 85 -0.20 13.59 12.25
N ILE A 86 0.00 12.50 13.00
CA ILE A 86 -0.93 12.08 14.05
C ILE A 86 -0.97 13.15 15.15
N ALA A 87 0.17 13.67 15.61
CA ALA A 87 0.19 14.71 16.63
C ALA A 87 -0.55 15.99 16.20
N ALA A 88 -0.44 16.36 14.92
CA ALA A 88 -1.10 17.54 14.34
C ALA A 88 -2.59 17.32 13.99
N ARG A 89 -3.12 16.10 14.06
CA ARG A 89 -4.45 15.75 13.51
C ARG A 89 -5.61 16.66 13.96
N GLN A 90 -5.59 17.10 15.23
CA GLN A 90 -6.64 17.96 15.78
C GLN A 90 -6.59 19.40 15.25
N SER A 91 -5.43 19.89 14.80
CA SER A 91 -5.32 21.20 14.14
C SER A 91 -5.73 21.15 12.67
N ILE A 92 -5.64 19.97 12.04
CA ILE A 92 -6.17 19.72 10.70
C ILE A 92 -7.70 19.65 10.72
N ASP A 93 -8.24 18.79 11.58
CA ASP A 93 -9.66 18.61 11.74
C ASP A 93 -10.03 18.33 13.20
N PRO A 94 -11.01 19.06 13.79
CA PRO A 94 -11.39 18.87 15.17
C PRO A 94 -11.85 17.45 15.54
N SER A 95 -12.28 16.63 14.57
CA SER A 95 -12.61 15.21 14.84
C SER A 95 -11.38 14.40 15.25
N GLY A 96 -10.18 14.81 14.81
CA GLY A 96 -8.96 14.04 14.93
C GLY A 96 -8.91 12.78 14.06
N GLU A 97 -9.88 12.58 13.17
CA GLU A 97 -10.00 11.38 12.31
C GLU A 97 -9.36 11.56 10.93
N ILE A 98 -8.78 12.74 10.67
CA ILE A 98 -8.14 13.11 9.40
C ILE A 98 -6.71 13.56 9.69
N ILE A 99 -5.75 12.99 8.97
CA ILE A 99 -4.35 13.43 9.00
C ILE A 99 -3.91 13.91 7.62
N VAL A 100 -2.87 14.73 7.58
CA VAL A 100 -2.27 15.26 6.36
C VAL A 100 -0.81 14.88 6.32
N LEU A 101 -0.39 14.14 5.30
CA LEU A 101 1.03 13.93 5.02
C LEU A 101 1.54 15.11 4.18
N ASN A 102 2.37 15.94 4.78
CA ASN A 102 3.05 17.03 4.08
C ASN A 102 4.00 16.53 2.98
N LYS A 103 4.43 15.27 3.09
CA LYS A 103 5.22 14.55 2.10
C LYS A 103 4.73 13.12 2.03
N PHE A 104 4.41 12.63 0.84
CA PHE A 104 4.00 11.24 0.69
C PHE A 104 5.13 10.30 1.14
N CYS A 105 4.76 9.32 1.96
CA CYS A 105 5.67 8.30 2.48
C CYS A 105 4.91 6.98 2.71
N PRO A 106 5.61 5.84 2.89
CA PRO A 106 4.98 4.60 3.35
C PRO A 106 4.37 4.79 4.74
N TRP A 107 3.06 5.03 4.82
CA TRP A 107 2.41 5.43 6.08
C TRP A 107 1.57 4.33 6.74
N LYS A 108 1.03 3.38 5.96
CA LYS A 108 -0.02 2.46 6.42
C LYS A 108 0.36 1.69 7.68
N LEU A 109 1.44 0.91 7.64
CA LEU A 109 1.83 0.08 8.78
C LEU A 109 2.17 0.92 10.01
N HIS A 110 2.94 2.01 9.83
CA HIS A 110 3.25 2.94 10.92
C HIS A 110 2.00 3.54 11.55
N LEU A 111 0.99 3.91 10.76
CA LEU A 111 -0.26 4.43 11.29
C LEU A 111 -0.93 3.41 12.22
N PHE A 112 -1.05 2.15 11.77
CA PHE A 112 -1.68 1.10 12.58
C PHE A 112 -0.92 0.84 13.89
N GLU A 113 0.40 0.77 13.84
CA GLU A 113 1.24 0.57 15.04
C GLU A 113 1.11 1.76 16.01
N LEU A 114 1.26 2.99 15.48
CA LEU A 114 1.21 4.21 16.27
C LEU A 114 -0.17 4.47 16.86
N GLU A 115 -1.25 4.11 16.18
CA GLU A 115 -2.60 4.20 16.76
C GLU A 115 -2.76 3.32 18.00
N GLY A 116 -2.20 2.12 17.98
CA GLY A 116 -2.17 1.22 19.13
C GLY A 116 -1.27 1.74 20.26
N GLU A 117 -0.05 2.16 19.94
CA GLU A 117 0.92 2.69 20.90
C GLU A 117 0.42 3.97 21.60
N LEU A 118 -0.15 4.90 20.83
CA LEU A 118 -0.63 6.20 21.30
C LEU A 118 -2.10 6.15 21.78
N LYS A 119 -2.75 4.98 21.71
CA LYS A 119 -4.15 4.77 22.10
C LYS A 119 -5.10 5.78 21.45
N ILE A 120 -4.98 5.92 20.13
CA ILE A 120 -5.77 6.86 19.35
C ILE A 120 -7.22 6.36 19.28
N ASP A 121 -8.15 7.16 19.81
CA ASP A 121 -9.59 6.93 19.77
C ASP A 121 -10.31 8.29 19.63
N PRO A 122 -11.20 8.49 18.64
CA PRO A 122 -11.52 7.56 17.54
C PRO A 122 -10.33 7.33 16.59
N PRO A 123 -10.29 6.18 15.89
CA PRO A 123 -9.22 5.86 14.95
C PRO A 123 -9.29 6.76 13.71
N ILE A 124 -8.13 6.98 13.08
CA ILE A 124 -7.99 7.81 11.88
C ILE A 124 -8.69 7.12 10.70
N LYS A 125 -9.52 7.87 9.98
CA LYS A 125 -10.33 7.36 8.85
C LYS A 125 -9.77 7.80 7.50
N TYR A 126 -9.14 8.96 7.43
CA TYR A 126 -8.63 9.52 6.18
C TYR A 126 -7.21 10.07 6.29
N VAL A 127 -6.43 9.82 5.25
CA VAL A 127 -5.10 10.39 5.03
C VAL A 127 -5.13 11.25 3.78
N LEU A 128 -4.76 12.52 3.92
CA LEU A 128 -4.63 13.47 2.82
C LEU A 128 -3.17 13.64 2.45
N TYR A 129 -2.88 13.73 1.15
CA TYR A 129 -1.54 14.03 0.66
C TYR A 129 -1.57 14.58 -0.76
N GLU A 130 -0.60 15.42 -1.10
CA GLU A 130 -0.41 15.87 -2.47
C GLU A 130 0.29 14.77 -3.29
N ASP A 131 -0.23 14.49 -4.47
CA ASP A 131 0.47 13.75 -5.51
C ASP A 131 1.49 14.69 -6.18
N GLU A 132 2.77 14.48 -5.89
CA GLU A 132 3.85 15.35 -6.37
C GLU A 132 3.88 15.52 -7.90
N ARG A 133 3.40 14.53 -8.66
CA ARG A 133 3.43 14.54 -10.13
C ARG A 133 2.28 15.34 -10.72
N SER A 134 1.07 15.12 -10.21
CA SER A 134 -0.13 15.77 -10.74
C SER A 134 -0.48 17.08 -10.03
N LYS A 135 0.18 17.37 -8.89
CA LYS A 135 -0.16 18.50 -8.00
C LYS A 135 -1.62 18.51 -7.54
N GLN A 136 -2.22 17.32 -7.52
CA GLN A 136 -3.57 17.09 -7.03
C GLN A 136 -3.52 16.46 -5.64
N TRP A 137 -4.53 16.72 -4.85
CA TRP A 137 -4.68 16.16 -3.52
C TRP A 137 -5.43 14.83 -3.56
N ARG A 138 -4.95 13.86 -2.79
CA ARG A 138 -5.59 12.57 -2.61
C ARG A 138 -6.28 12.54 -1.25
N VAL A 139 -7.43 11.87 -1.22
CA VAL A 139 -8.18 11.51 -0.02
C VAL A 139 -8.19 9.99 0.04
N GLN A 140 -7.38 9.40 0.90
CA GLN A 140 -7.28 7.95 1.01
C GLN A 140 -7.92 7.47 2.30
N ALA A 141 -8.86 6.52 2.19
CA ALA A 141 -9.49 5.88 3.32
C ALA A 141 -8.54 4.87 3.96
N VAL A 142 -8.48 4.87 5.29
CA VAL A 142 -7.66 3.92 6.05
C VAL A 142 -8.36 2.55 6.10
N GLY A 143 -7.60 1.47 5.92
CA GLY A 143 -8.10 0.09 5.99
C GLY A 143 -8.54 -0.30 7.41
N VAL A 144 -9.37 -1.34 7.54
CA VAL A 144 -9.68 -1.96 8.85
C VAL A 144 -8.49 -2.72 9.42
N SER A 145 -7.59 -3.21 8.56
CA SER A 145 -6.30 -3.80 8.91
C SER A 145 -5.27 -3.55 7.78
N PRO A 146 -3.95 -3.69 8.03
CA PRO A 146 -2.92 -3.45 7.01
C PRO A 146 -3.02 -4.38 5.78
N ASP A 147 -3.58 -5.56 5.97
CA ASP A 147 -3.67 -6.67 5.01
C ASP A 147 -5.04 -6.77 4.31
N ARG A 148 -6.02 -5.94 4.68
CA ARG A 148 -7.37 -5.96 4.11
C ARG A 148 -7.66 -4.75 3.22
N PHE A 149 -8.49 -4.98 2.20
CA PHE A 149 -8.95 -3.95 1.27
C PHE A 149 -10.13 -3.13 1.81
N GLU A 150 -10.81 -3.63 2.84
CA GLU A 150 -11.96 -2.96 3.46
C GLU A 150 -11.50 -1.69 4.21
N SER A 151 -12.14 -0.56 3.93
CA SER A 151 -11.85 0.73 4.58
C SER A 151 -12.69 0.92 5.84
N ARG A 152 -12.11 1.51 6.90
CA ARG A 152 -12.83 1.92 8.14
C ARG A 152 -14.03 2.80 7.80
N LYS A 153 -13.84 3.71 6.85
CA LYS A 153 -14.87 4.57 6.28
C LYS A 153 -14.54 4.86 4.82
N ALA A 154 -15.02 4.00 3.93
CA ALA A 154 -14.91 4.24 2.48
C ALA A 154 -15.61 5.56 2.11
N LEU A 155 -15.13 6.23 1.07
CA LEU A 155 -15.79 7.41 0.51
C LEU A 155 -17.26 7.08 0.12
N PRO A 156 -18.17 8.06 0.20
CA PRO A 156 -19.61 7.88 -0.02
C PRO A 156 -19.93 7.11 -1.29
N SER A 157 -20.88 6.16 -1.20
CA SER A 157 -21.28 5.32 -2.33
C SER A 157 -21.74 6.13 -3.53
N GLN A 158 -22.45 7.24 -3.30
CA GLN A 158 -22.90 8.14 -4.36
C GLN A 158 -21.77 8.83 -5.13
N TRP A 159 -20.55 8.91 -4.59
CA TRP A 159 -19.39 9.47 -5.29
C TRP A 159 -18.62 8.43 -6.10
N ARG A 160 -18.77 7.14 -5.78
CA ARG A 160 -17.90 6.08 -6.31
C ARG A 160 -18.07 5.92 -7.80
N GLY A 161 -16.94 5.95 -8.52
CA GLY A 161 -16.92 5.89 -9.98
C GLY A 161 -17.17 7.22 -10.67
N LEU A 162 -17.59 8.27 -9.94
CA LEU A 162 -17.73 9.61 -10.50
C LEU A 162 -16.37 10.30 -10.61
N ARG A 163 -16.30 11.26 -11.54
CA ARG A 163 -15.10 12.03 -11.87
C ARG A 163 -15.47 13.47 -12.19
N ASP A 164 -14.48 14.34 -12.06
CA ASP A 164 -14.50 15.73 -12.54
C ASP A 164 -15.81 16.46 -12.17
N ASP A 165 -16.43 17.15 -13.13
CA ASP A 165 -17.63 17.96 -12.91
C ASP A 165 -18.82 17.19 -12.35
N ASP A 166 -18.99 15.92 -12.71
CA ASP A 166 -20.12 15.11 -12.22
C ASP A 166 -19.94 14.79 -10.73
N LEU A 167 -18.71 14.49 -10.31
CA LEU A 167 -18.38 14.34 -8.91
C LEU A 167 -18.50 15.66 -8.15
N SER A 168 -18.07 16.78 -8.75
CA SER A 168 -18.20 18.09 -8.12
C SER A 168 -19.65 18.52 -7.94
N LYS A 169 -20.53 18.23 -8.90
CA LYS A 169 -21.98 18.46 -8.78
C LYS A 169 -22.61 17.59 -7.71
N GLU A 170 -22.32 16.29 -7.71
CA GLU A 170 -22.91 15.33 -6.76
C GLU A 170 -22.44 15.57 -5.31
N SER A 171 -21.16 15.90 -5.12
CA SER A 171 -20.60 16.17 -3.79
C SER A 171 -20.88 17.58 -3.28
N GLY A 172 -21.20 18.52 -4.18
CA GLY A 172 -21.23 19.96 -3.88
C GLY A 172 -19.85 20.55 -3.60
N ILE A 173 -18.76 19.83 -3.91
CA ILE A 173 -17.37 20.24 -3.64
C ILE A 173 -16.69 20.54 -4.98
N PRO A 174 -16.19 21.77 -5.21
CA PRO A 174 -15.54 22.11 -6.46
C PRO A 174 -14.18 21.42 -6.62
N GLY A 175 -13.74 21.26 -7.88
CA GLY A 175 -12.40 20.77 -8.20
C GLY A 175 -12.18 19.29 -7.92
N CYS A 176 -13.24 18.48 -7.81
CA CYS A 176 -13.10 17.04 -7.66
C CYS A 176 -12.44 16.42 -8.90
N VAL A 177 -11.63 15.39 -8.71
CA VAL A 177 -10.94 14.68 -9.81
C VAL A 177 -11.58 13.30 -10.02
N PHE A 178 -11.67 12.48 -8.97
CA PHE A 178 -12.30 11.17 -9.04
C PHE A 178 -12.57 10.58 -7.64
N VAL A 179 -13.40 9.55 -7.59
CA VAL A 179 -13.45 8.57 -6.49
C VAL A 179 -13.44 7.16 -7.08
N HIS A 180 -12.56 6.29 -6.58
CA HIS A 180 -12.49 4.89 -7.01
C HIS A 180 -13.81 4.14 -6.72
N MET A 181 -14.15 3.14 -7.54
CA MET A 181 -15.41 2.39 -7.43
C MET A 181 -15.65 1.74 -6.06
N SER A 182 -14.59 1.35 -5.35
CA SER A 182 -14.72 0.82 -3.99
C SER A 182 -14.74 1.90 -2.90
N GLY A 183 -14.44 3.16 -3.23
CA GLY A 183 -14.36 4.27 -2.29
C GLY A 183 -13.08 4.33 -1.45
N PHE A 184 -12.06 3.50 -1.72
CA PHE A 184 -10.81 3.51 -0.94
C PHE A 184 -9.97 4.78 -1.15
N ILE A 185 -10.13 5.47 -2.28
CA ILE A 185 -9.39 6.68 -2.63
C ILE A 185 -10.23 7.59 -3.51
N GLY A 186 -10.03 8.90 -3.33
CA GLY A 186 -10.49 9.93 -4.22
C GLY A 186 -9.45 11.03 -4.37
N GLY A 187 -9.79 12.07 -5.11
CA GLY A 187 -8.92 13.22 -5.26
C GLY A 187 -9.64 14.51 -5.60
N ASN A 188 -8.96 15.61 -5.28
CA ASN A 188 -9.38 16.97 -5.55
C ASN A 188 -8.17 17.78 -6.06
N GLN A 189 -8.41 18.86 -6.78
CA GLN A 189 -7.36 19.75 -7.27
C GLN A 189 -6.69 20.55 -6.13
N SER A 190 -7.37 20.79 -5.02
CA SER A 190 -6.86 21.58 -3.90
C SER A 190 -6.87 20.83 -2.56
N PHE A 191 -6.03 21.30 -1.64
CA PHE A 191 -6.02 20.83 -0.25
C PHE A 191 -7.39 21.02 0.41
N ASP A 192 -7.96 22.21 0.30
CA ASP A 192 -9.24 22.55 0.92
C ASP A 192 -10.38 21.70 0.36
N GLY A 193 -10.36 21.41 -0.94
CA GLY A 193 -11.34 20.53 -1.56
C GLY A 193 -11.19 19.08 -1.10
N ALA A 194 -9.96 18.56 -0.99
CA ALA A 194 -9.71 17.23 -0.43
C ALA A 194 -10.13 17.12 1.04
N LEU A 195 -9.85 18.15 1.84
CA LEU A 195 -10.29 18.24 3.23
C LEU A 195 -11.81 18.32 3.35
N ALA A 196 -12.47 19.09 2.48
CA ALA A 196 -13.92 19.14 2.40
C ALA A 196 -14.52 17.76 2.04
N MET A 197 -13.92 17.03 1.10
CA MET A 197 -14.34 15.67 0.73
C MET A 197 -14.24 14.72 1.92
N ALA A 198 -13.10 14.72 2.63
CA ALA A 198 -12.92 13.89 3.82
C ALA A 198 -13.93 14.24 4.93
N ARG A 199 -14.15 15.52 5.20
CA ARG A 199 -15.12 16.00 6.19
C ARG A 199 -16.56 15.62 5.87
N ALA A 200 -16.96 15.75 4.60
CA ALA A 200 -18.28 15.33 4.16
C ALA A 200 -18.44 13.80 4.26
N ALA A 201 -17.42 13.06 3.85
CA ALA A 201 -17.40 11.60 3.95
C ALA A 201 -17.44 11.07 5.40
N LEU A 202 -16.96 11.82 6.40
CA LEU A 202 -17.13 11.46 7.82
C LEU A 202 -18.59 11.51 8.28
N LYS A 203 -19.41 12.37 7.66
CA LYS A 203 -20.79 12.67 8.08
C LYS A 203 -21.87 11.87 7.33
N MET A 204 -21.52 11.34 6.16
CA MET A 204 -22.38 10.54 5.28
C MET A 204 -22.17 9.06 5.57
#